data_AF-A0A1D4I848-F1
#
_entry.id   AF-A0A1D4I848-F1
#
_cell.length_a   1.000
_cell.length_b   1.000
_cell.length_c   1.000
_cell.angle_alpha   90.00
_cell.angle_beta   90.00
_cell.angle_gamma   90.00
#
_symmetry.space_group_name_H-M   'P 1'
#
loop_
_entity.id
_entity.type
_entity.pdbx_description
1 polymer ?
#
loop_
_entity_poly.entity_id
_entity_poly.type
_entity_poly.pdbx_seq_one_letter_code
_entity_poly.pdbx_strand_id
1 'polypeptide(L)'
;MKNNNAKNGDWLTIVVSIGFAILSDVLDKPLYRLVATAIMILLLIYVVIRGIIRTRFHIQTENPNIRTWFSIKVDYWLLFIRNLIIYGFFAAIFFISLYLSGQTMWLSLLGIVLVFIVLLMIITKFEKKTDIIDHEDD
;
A
#
# COMPACT_ATOMS: atom_id res chain seq x y z
N MET A 1 -18.67 -6.74 -27.70
CA MET A 1 -18.30 -7.71 -26.66
C MET A 1 -18.40 -7.03 -25.30
N LYS A 2 -19.18 -7.57 -24.36
CA LYS A 2 -19.37 -6.99 -23.02
C LYS A 2 -18.18 -7.44 -22.15
N ASN A 3 -17.34 -6.49 -21.75
CA ASN A 3 -16.17 -6.73 -20.91
C ASN A 3 -16.64 -7.20 -19.51
N ASN A 4 -16.46 -8.49 -19.22
CA ASN A 4 -16.85 -9.11 -17.96
C ASN A 4 -15.75 -9.04 -16.87
N ASN A 5 -14.63 -8.34 -17.11
CA ASN A 5 -13.48 -8.35 -16.19
C ASN A 5 -13.65 -7.43 -14.96
N ALA A 6 -14.72 -6.62 -14.90
CA ALA A 6 -14.97 -5.73 -13.77
C ALA A 6 -15.69 -6.40 -12.58
N LYS A 7 -16.30 -7.58 -12.77
CA LYS A 7 -17.17 -8.20 -11.74
C LYS A 7 -16.46 -9.20 -10.82
N ASN A 8 -15.25 -9.65 -11.21
CA ASN A 8 -14.50 -10.65 -10.46
C ASN A 8 -13.60 -10.09 -9.35
N GLY A 9 -13.36 -8.78 -9.30
CA GLY A 9 -12.60 -8.15 -8.21
C GLY A 9 -13.43 -7.91 -6.96
N ASP A 10 -14.67 -7.43 -7.13
CA ASP A 10 -15.54 -7.04 -6.01
C ASP A 10 -15.99 -8.21 -5.15
N TRP A 11 -16.35 -9.35 -5.75
CA TRP A 11 -16.80 -10.50 -4.96
C TRP A 11 -15.68 -11.08 -4.09
N LEU A 12 -14.43 -11.04 -4.55
CA LEU A 12 -13.27 -11.52 -3.78
C LEU A 12 -13.06 -10.64 -2.54
N THR A 13 -13.14 -9.32 -2.69
CA THR A 13 -13.03 -8.36 -1.58
C THR A 13 -14.15 -8.56 -0.56
N ILE A 14 -15.38 -8.79 -1.04
CA ILE A 14 -16.55 -9.05 -0.19
C ILE A 14 -16.40 -10.40 0.55
N VAL A 15 -16.03 -11.47 -0.15
CA VAL A 15 -15.86 -12.81 0.44
C VAL A 15 -14.71 -12.83 1.45
N VAL A 16 -13.60 -12.17 1.15
CA VAL A 16 -12.48 -12.04 2.10
C VAL A 16 -12.93 -11.27 3.35
N SER A 17 -13.66 -10.16 3.17
CA SER A 17 -14.16 -9.34 4.29
C SER A 17 -15.14 -10.11 5.18
N ILE A 18 -16.08 -10.85 4.58
CA ILE A 18 -17.02 -11.73 5.30
C ILE A 18 -16.26 -12.86 6.00
N GLY A 19 -15.29 -13.47 5.32
CA GLY A 19 -14.43 -14.51 5.89
C GLY A 19 -13.69 -14.03 7.14
N PHE A 20 -13.11 -12.82 7.10
CA PHE A 20 -12.43 -12.22 8.25
C PHE A 20 -13.39 -11.84 9.38
N ALA A 21 -14.60 -11.40 9.08
CA ALA A 21 -15.63 -11.13 10.09
C ALA A 21 -16.05 -12.41 10.82
N ILE A 22 -16.34 -13.48 10.07
CA ILE A 22 -16.68 -14.79 10.64
C ILE A 22 -15.49 -15.35 11.44
N LEU A 23 -14.27 -15.21 10.94
CA LEU A 23 -13.07 -15.65 11.67
C LEU A 23 -12.91 -14.90 13.01
N SER A 24 -13.30 -13.63 13.06
CA SER A 24 -13.27 -12.81 14.29
C SER A 24 -14.30 -13.28 15.33
N ASP A 25 -15.43 -13.82 14.90
CA ASP A 25 -16.48 -14.33 15.78
C ASP A 25 -16.23 -15.78 16.22
N VAL A 26 -15.53 -16.56 15.39
CA VAL A 26 -15.27 -18.00 15.65
C VAL A 26 -13.96 -18.23 16.41
N LEU A 27 -12.91 -17.44 16.18
CA LEU A 27 -11.64 -17.60 16.89
C LEU A 27 -11.63 -16.78 18.18
N ASP A 28 -11.03 -17.36 19.22
CA ASP A 28 -10.65 -16.60 20.40
C ASP A 28 -9.83 -15.37 19.99
N LYS A 29 -10.14 -14.21 20.58
CA LYS A 29 -9.48 -12.93 20.31
C LYS A 29 -7.95 -13.01 20.18
N PRO A 30 -7.19 -13.72 21.04
CA PRO A 30 -5.74 -13.87 20.85
C PRO A 30 -5.36 -14.64 19.58
N LEU A 31 -6.07 -15.72 19.25
CA LEU A 31 -5.82 -16.52 18.04
C LEU A 31 -6.17 -15.73 16.78
N TYR A 32 -7.32 -15.04 16.77
CA TYR A 32 -7.70 -14.17 15.67
C TYR A 32 -6.62 -13.11 15.40
N ARG A 33 -6.14 -12.43 16.44
CA ARG A 33 -5.08 -11.41 16.29
C ARG A 33 -3.79 -11.97 15.72
N LEU A 34 -3.40 -13.17 16.14
CA LEU A 34 -2.19 -13.84 15.67
C LEU A 34 -2.30 -14.20 14.17
N VAL A 35 -3.41 -14.81 13.76
CA VAL A 35 -3.66 -15.19 12.37
C VAL A 35 -3.76 -13.94 11.48
N ALA A 36 -4.51 -12.93 11.90
CA ALA A 36 -4.67 -11.69 11.17
C ALA A 36 -3.33 -10.94 10.99
N THR A 37 -2.49 -10.92 12.03
CA THR A 37 -1.14 -10.35 11.96
C THR A 37 -0.25 -11.12 11.00
N ALA A 38 -0.26 -12.45 11.05
CA ALA A 38 0.52 -13.29 10.13
C ALA A 38 0.13 -13.06 8.67
N ILE A 39 -1.17 -12.97 8.38
CA ILE A 39 -1.67 -12.67 7.03
C ILE A 39 -1.21 -11.28 6.58
N MET A 40 -1.30 -10.27 7.44
CA MET A 40 -0.88 -8.92 7.08
C MET A 40 0.63 -8.84 6.80
N ILE A 41 1.46 -9.55 7.57
CA ILE A 41 2.90 -9.65 7.32
C ILE A 41 3.18 -10.33 5.98
N LEU A 42 2.47 -11.42 5.65
CA LEU A 42 2.61 -12.09 4.36
C LEU A 42 2.22 -11.17 3.19
N LEU A 43 1.15 -10.40 3.34
CA LEU A 43 0.72 -9.41 2.33
C LEU A 43 1.78 -8.31 2.15
N LEU A 44 2.35 -7.81 3.24
CA LEU A 44 3.43 -6.81 3.17
C LEU A 44 4.66 -7.36 2.45
N ILE A 45 5.10 -8.58 2.77
CA ILE A 45 6.23 -9.22 2.08
C ILE A 45 5.94 -9.36 0.58
N TYR A 46 4.74 -9.82 0.22
CA TYR A 46 4.34 -9.97 -1.17
C TYR A 46 4.36 -8.63 -1.92
N VAL A 47 3.82 -7.57 -1.31
CA VAL A 47 3.81 -6.22 -1.89
C VAL A 47 5.23 -5.69 -2.09
N VAL A 48 6.13 -5.90 -1.12
CA VAL A 48 7.54 -5.50 -1.22
C VAL A 48 8.23 -6.22 -2.38
N ILE A 49 8.11 -7.55 -2.45
CA ILE A 49 8.71 -8.35 -3.53
C ILE A 49 8.19 -7.90 -4.89
N ARG A 50 6.87 -7.79 -5.04
CA ARG A 50 6.24 -7.36 -6.29
C ARG A 50 6.65 -5.95 -6.68
N GLY A 51 6.73 -5.04 -5.72
CA GLY A 51 7.20 -3.67 -5.92
C GLY A 51 8.66 -3.63 -6.39
N ILE A 52 9.55 -4.42 -5.79
CA ILE A 52 10.95 -4.52 -6.22
C ILE A 52 11.04 -5.02 -7.66
N ILE A 53 10.31 -6.08 -8.01
CA ILE A 53 10.29 -6.64 -9.37
C ILE A 53 9.81 -5.59 -10.38
N ARG A 54 8.67 -4.92 -10.09
CA ARG A 54 8.13 -3.88 -10.98
C ARG A 54 9.10 -2.72 -11.17
N THR A 55 9.70 -2.25 -10.09
CA THR A 55 10.65 -1.13 -10.10
C THR A 55 11.89 -1.47 -10.92
N ARG A 56 12.43 -2.69 -10.76
CA ARG A 56 13.57 -3.19 -11.54
C ARG A 56 13.22 -3.32 -13.02
N PHE A 57 12.02 -3.79 -13.34
CA PHE A 57 11.54 -3.91 -14.71
C PHE A 57 11.48 -2.53 -15.39
N HIS A 58 10.81 -1.55 -14.78
CA HIS A 58 10.68 -0.21 -15.34
C HIS A 58 12.05 0.43 -15.55
N ILE A 59 12.94 0.39 -14.56
CA ILE A 59 14.32 0.89 -14.70
C ILE A 59 15.06 0.31 -15.93
N GLN A 60 14.78 -0.93 -16.32
CA GLN A 60 15.43 -1.61 -17.45
C GLN A 60 14.74 -1.36 -18.80
N THR A 61 13.43 -1.14 -18.79
CA THR A 61 12.62 -0.97 -20.00
C THR A 61 12.32 0.49 -20.33
N GLU A 62 12.64 1.42 -19.42
CA GLU A 62 12.29 2.81 -19.57
C GLU A 62 13.00 3.50 -20.74
N ASN A 63 12.27 4.38 -21.42
CA ASN A 63 12.84 5.20 -22.47
C ASN A 63 13.92 6.13 -21.88
N PRO A 64 15.16 6.13 -22.42
CA PRO A 64 16.24 6.97 -21.91
C PRO A 64 15.98 8.49 -22.05
N ASN A 65 14.97 8.89 -22.83
CA ASN A 65 14.67 10.29 -23.12
C ASN A 65 13.66 10.94 -22.15
N ILE A 66 13.24 10.24 -21.09
CA ILE A 66 12.28 10.77 -20.11
C ILE A 66 12.97 11.78 -19.19
N ARG A 67 12.25 12.85 -18.86
CA ARG A 67 12.73 13.89 -17.96
C ARG A 67 12.76 13.39 -16.52
N THR A 68 13.97 13.17 -16.01
CA THR A 68 14.23 12.71 -14.64
C THR A 68 14.87 13.82 -13.81
N TRP A 69 14.64 13.81 -12.49
CA TRP A 69 15.13 14.84 -11.58
C TRP A 69 16.57 14.55 -11.15
N PHE A 70 16.91 13.27 -10.93
CA PHE A 70 18.29 12.82 -10.69
C PHE A 70 18.75 11.78 -11.70
N SER A 71 17.98 10.71 -11.86
CA SER A 71 18.24 9.63 -12.80
C SER A 71 17.04 8.69 -12.81
N ILE A 72 16.75 8.03 -13.94
CA ILE A 72 15.71 7.01 -14.08
C ILE A 72 15.74 6.02 -12.90
N LYS A 73 16.92 5.55 -12.51
CA LYS A 73 17.08 4.65 -11.36
C LYS A 73 16.56 5.26 -10.06
N VAL A 74 17.03 6.46 -9.72
CA VAL A 74 16.75 7.11 -8.43
C VAL A 74 15.27 7.46 -8.31
N ASP A 75 14.67 7.95 -9.39
CA ASP A 75 13.29 8.40 -9.38
C ASP A 75 12.31 7.21 -9.31
N TYR A 76 12.59 6.07 -9.98
CA TYR A 76 11.82 4.84 -9.79
C TYR A 76 11.95 4.25 -8.38
N TRP A 77 13.13 4.34 -7.76
CA TRP A 77 13.28 3.97 -6.36
C TRP A 77 12.48 4.90 -5.43
N LEU A 78 12.38 6.19 -5.75
CA LEU A 78 11.55 7.15 -5.02
C LEU A 78 10.06 6.76 -5.11
N LEU A 79 9.59 6.40 -6.31
CA LEU A 79 8.22 5.88 -6.54
C LEU A 79 7.96 4.59 -5.76
N PHE A 80 8.92 3.67 -5.72
CA PHE A 80 8.84 2.47 -4.89
C PHE A 80 8.70 2.80 -3.40
N ILE A 81 9.53 3.73 -2.89
CA ILE A 81 9.48 4.17 -1.50
C ILE A 81 8.13 4.83 -1.19
N ARG A 82 7.60 5.67 -2.07
CA ARG A 82 6.25 6.25 -1.91
C ARG A 82 5.20 5.16 -1.77
N ASN A 83 5.20 4.19 -2.68
CA ASN A 83 4.22 3.11 -2.64
C ASN A 83 4.35 2.29 -1.35
N LEU A 84 5.59 2.02 -0.91
CA LEU A 84 5.86 1.32 0.34
C LEU A 84 5.37 2.10 1.57
N ILE A 85 5.48 3.43 1.56
CA ILE A 85 4.93 4.29 2.63
C ILE A 85 3.40 4.23 2.66
N ILE A 86 2.74 4.20 1.50
CA ILE A 86 1.27 4.03 1.41
C ILE A 86 0.84 2.67 1.98
N TYR A 87 1.49 1.58 1.57
CA TYR A 87 1.18 0.25 2.11
C TYR A 87 1.51 0.13 3.61
N GLY A 88 2.60 0.75 4.05
CA GLY A 88 2.95 0.85 5.48
C GLY A 88 1.92 1.62 6.29
N PHE A 89 1.32 2.67 5.72
CA PHE A 89 0.23 3.41 6.35
C PHE A 89 -1.03 2.55 6.51
N PHE A 90 -1.43 1.82 5.47
CA PHE A 90 -2.54 0.87 5.58
C PHE A 90 -2.27 -0.23 6.62
N ALA A 91 -1.02 -0.72 6.71
CA ALA A 91 -0.63 -1.65 7.76
C ALA A 91 -0.71 -1.05 9.15
N ALA A 92 -0.28 0.20 9.33
CA ALA A 92 -0.37 0.89 10.61
C ALA A 92 -1.83 1.07 11.05
N ILE A 93 -2.74 1.45 10.15
CA ILE A 93 -4.18 1.52 10.42
C ILE A 93 -4.71 0.14 10.84
N PHE A 94 -4.34 -0.91 10.11
CA PHE A 94 -4.74 -2.28 10.43
C PHE A 94 -4.30 -2.69 11.85
N PHE A 95 -3.04 -2.46 12.20
CA PHE A 95 -2.52 -2.79 13.53
C PHE A 95 -3.17 -1.96 14.64
N ILE A 96 -3.38 -0.66 14.41
CA ILE A 96 -4.12 0.19 15.37
C ILE A 96 -5.52 -0.37 15.59
N SER A 97 -6.25 -0.71 14.53
CA SER A 97 -7.61 -1.24 14.63
C SER A 97 -7.69 -2.60 15.32
N LEU A 98 -6.64 -3.41 15.23
CA LEU A 98 -6.63 -4.79 15.74
C LEU A 98 -6.19 -4.87 17.21
N TYR A 99 -5.29 -3.97 17.64
CA TYR A 99 -4.68 -3.99 18.96
C TYR A 99 -5.17 -2.90 19.91
N LEU A 100 -5.52 -1.72 19.41
CA LEU A 100 -6.02 -0.61 20.22
C LEU A 100 -7.54 -0.59 20.21
N SER A 101 -8.14 0.01 21.25
CA SER A 101 -9.58 0.14 21.36
C SER A 101 -9.94 1.44 22.09
N GLY A 102 -11.14 1.96 21.82
CA GLY A 102 -11.64 3.17 22.48
C GLY A 102 -10.83 4.41 22.12
N GLN A 103 -10.61 5.29 23.12
CA GLN A 103 -10.03 6.61 22.90
C GLN A 103 -8.58 6.58 22.41
N THR A 104 -7.79 5.58 22.81
CA THR A 104 -6.38 5.45 22.40
C THR A 104 -6.24 5.09 20.92
N MET A 105 -7.19 4.34 20.36
CA MET A 105 -7.26 4.03 18.93
C MET A 105 -7.48 5.29 18.10
N TRP A 106 -8.47 6.11 18.49
CA TRP A 106 -8.80 7.36 17.79
C TRP A 106 -7.64 8.36 17.80
N LEU A 107 -6.99 8.55 18.95
CA LEU A 107 -5.82 9.42 19.07
C LEU A 107 -4.66 8.93 18.21
N SER A 108 -4.41 7.61 18.20
CA SER A 108 -3.33 7.01 17.41
C SER A 108 -3.59 7.12 15.91
N LEU A 109 -4.84 6.93 15.47
CA LEU A 109 -5.25 7.13 14.08
C LEU A 109 -5.03 8.58 13.65
N LEU A 110 -5.45 9.54 14.48
CA LEU A 110 -5.28 10.96 14.18
C LEU A 110 -3.79 11.32 14.06
N GLY A 111 -2.96 10.83 14.98
CA GLY A 111 -1.51 11.01 14.93
C GLY A 111 -0.88 10.43 13.66
N ILE A 112 -1.23 9.20 13.29
CA ILE A 112 -0.69 8.54 12.09
C ILE A 112 -1.15 9.21 10.81
N VAL A 113 -2.40 9.65 10.72
CA VAL A 113 -2.91 10.40 9.56
C VAL A 113 -2.12 11.70 9.38
N LEU A 114 -1.86 12.43 10.47
CA LEU A 114 -1.12 13.69 10.41
C LEU A 114 0.32 13.47 9.94
N VAL A 115 1.02 12.47 10.49
CA VAL A 115 2.37 12.09 10.05
C VAL A 115 2.38 11.68 8.58
N PHE A 116 1.37 10.91 8.14
CA PHE A 116 1.27 10.45 6.77
C PHE A 116 1.06 11.59 5.77
N ILE A 117 0.21 12.58 6.10
CA ILE A 117 0.02 13.77 5.27
C ILE A 117 1.33 14.54 5.12
N VAL A 118 2.08 14.73 6.21
CA VAL A 118 3.38 15.42 6.16
C VAL A 118 4.37 14.66 5.28
N LEU A 119 4.45 13.33 5.41
CA LEU A 119 5.30 12.50 4.57
C LEU A 119 4.93 12.59 3.09
N LEU A 120 3.62 12.54 2.76
CA LEU A 120 3.16 12.70 1.37
C LEU A 120 3.45 14.09 0.82
N MET A 121 3.29 15.16 1.61
CA MET A 121 3.65 16.51 1.17
C MET A 121 5.13 16.63 0.80
N ILE A 122 6.02 15.97 1.56
CA ILE A 122 7.45 15.94 1.26
C ILE A 122 7.70 15.20 -0.05
N ILE A 123 7.12 14.01 -0.21
CA ILE A 123 7.32 13.15 -1.40
C ILE A 123 6.77 13.81 -2.66
N THR A 124 5.54 14.33 -2.63
CA THR A 124 4.90 14.99 -3.78
C THR A 124 5.67 16.23 -4.25
N LYS A 125 6.38 16.91 -3.33
CA LYS A 125 7.27 18.04 -3.68
C LYS A 125 8.51 17.60 -4.47
N PHE A 126 8.99 16.38 -4.23
CA PHE A 126 10.06 15.77 -5.01
C PHE A 126 9.54 15.24 -6.36
N GLU A 127 8.35 14.64 -6.38
CA GLU A 127 7.72 14.10 -7.60
C GLU A 127 7.31 15.19 -8.60
N LYS A 128 6.86 16.37 -8.15
CA LYS A 128 6.56 17.51 -9.06
C LYS A 128 7.76 17.99 -9.90
N LYS A 129 8.96 17.47 -9.64
CA LYS A 129 10.17 17.78 -10.41
C LYS A 129 10.51 16.70 -11.45
N THR A 130 9.71 15.64 -11.55
CA THR A 130 9.90 14.48 -12.43
C THR A 130 8.68 14.26 -13.31
N ASP A 131 8.85 14.05 -14.61
CA ASP A 131 7.73 13.76 -15.56
C ASP A 131 7.42 12.25 -15.66
N ILE A 132 7.90 11.42 -14.72
CA ILE A 132 7.74 9.95 -14.78
C ILE A 132 6.29 9.52 -14.59
N ILE A 133 5.48 10.32 -13.91
CA ILE A 133 4.06 10.00 -13.66
C ILE A 133 3.20 10.31 -14.90
N ASP A 134 3.56 11.33 -15.71
CA ASP A 134 2.78 11.72 -16.89
C ASP A 134 2.90 10.69 -18.05
N HIS A 135 3.88 9.79 -18.02
CA HIS A 135 4.02 8.72 -19.02
C HIS A 135 3.40 7.38 -18.62
N GLU A 136 2.85 7.25 -17.40
CA GLU A 136 2.14 6.02 -16.98
C GLU A 136 0.66 6.00 -17.41
N ASP A 137 0.13 7.15 -17.88
CA ASP A 137 -1.28 7.36 -18.27
C ASP A 137 -1.55 7.37 -19.81
N ASP A 138 -0.52 7.17 -20.65
CA ASP A 138 -0.63 7.03 -22.12
C ASP A 138 -0.52 5.58 -22.62
#